data_AF-A0A4R9HD05-F1
#
_entry.id   AF-A0A4R9HD05-F1
#
_cell.length_a   1.000
_cell.length_b   1.000
_cell.length_c   1.000
_cell.angle_alpha   90.00
_cell.angle_beta   90.00
_cell.angle_gamma   90.00
#
_symmetry.space_group_name_H-M   'P 1'
#
loop_
_entity.id
_entity.type
_entity.pdbx_description
1 polymer ?
#
loop_
_entity_poly.entity_id
_entity_poly.type
_entity_poly.pdbx_seq_one_letter_code
_entity_poly.pdbx_strand_id
1 'polypeptide(L)'
;MPKSKIKYIVISDIHLGAYNSLLTYIEEFPDPVKDSDRFKVNPQKTSPALAELLNCLKHIVHSVNGSSKPPQFILLGDVLELALGDINEASMTFERFLEIAYKETKHLFSESILYIPGNHDHHLWETAREKQYMEYIANLKPSQYINQTWHTTKMVNPDFIQSDLLTGILRRNKKLKRAEAVIAYPNLEISSKNGKRSVFLTHGHFLENIYSLMSTMQRILLPDIDEDPDGPKRNRSVWSKMNDYNPFKRAKEITTPKSIYVLERENFAWIDFFWSTLGRSGKVGTGIGLIYDMLQDTKAVGKLAQNVSAYLLRNLNLPFLLRILGIKWLLYKGFSYILTKVVVKVGQAERGMSNSVLSEEVVHNMDSYLAETLPVQWKAETQRTKREFPNDYTLIFGHTHKPFAVQTQDLGLKISGKEVFNTGGWVVDTVQPMSSHGGAVLFIDEDANVASFKVYTEGEIKPNFLVPDGKTNPMYEALVENVDLQNKKFGALSKSLEEEIRIRRRYLKVRIKE
;
A
#
# COMPACT_ATOMS: atom_id res chain seq x y z
N MET A 1 27.44 22.13 -14.57
CA MET A 1 27.28 21.20 -13.44
C MET A 1 27.11 19.79 -13.99
N PRO A 2 27.56 18.70 -13.32
CA PRO A 2 27.22 17.35 -13.76
C PRO A 2 25.69 17.20 -13.77
N LYS A 3 25.11 16.77 -14.89
CA LYS A 3 23.66 16.59 -15.02
C LYS A 3 23.20 15.44 -14.10
N SER A 4 22.19 15.69 -13.27
CA SER A 4 21.58 14.66 -12.42
C SER A 4 21.10 13.47 -13.25
N LYS A 5 21.14 12.28 -12.65
CA LYS A 5 20.82 10.99 -13.29
C LYS A 5 19.87 10.22 -12.40
N ILE A 6 18.90 9.56 -13.02
CA ILE A 6 17.94 8.71 -12.32
C ILE A 6 18.70 7.51 -11.76
N LYS A 7 18.66 7.32 -10.45
CA LYS A 7 19.21 6.15 -9.75
C LYS A 7 18.11 5.15 -9.41
N TYR A 8 16.95 5.64 -8.98
CA TYR A 8 15.79 4.83 -8.65
C TYR A 8 14.51 5.33 -9.34
N ILE A 9 13.64 4.38 -9.67
CA ILE A 9 12.28 4.62 -10.17
C ILE A 9 11.32 4.02 -9.16
N VAL A 10 10.48 4.83 -8.53
CA VAL A 10 9.52 4.39 -7.50
C VAL A 10 8.11 4.36 -8.08
N ILE A 11 7.43 3.23 -7.91
CA ILE A 11 6.03 3.05 -8.30
C ILE A 11 5.35 2.11 -7.29
N SER A 12 4.07 2.35 -7.01
CA SER A 12 3.25 1.54 -6.09
C SER A 12 1.83 1.42 -6.63
N ASP A 13 0.99 0.63 -5.94
CA ASP A 13 -0.46 0.62 -6.12
C ASP A 13 -0.85 0.36 -7.59
N ILE A 14 -0.09 -0.54 -8.24
CA ILE A 14 -0.37 -0.95 -9.62
C ILE A 14 -1.29 -2.16 -9.71
N HIS A 15 -1.47 -2.90 -8.60
CA HIS A 15 -2.40 -4.02 -8.45
C HIS A 15 -2.45 -4.96 -9.68
N LEU A 16 -1.29 -5.45 -10.12
CA LEU A 16 -1.21 -6.39 -11.23
C LEU A 16 -1.97 -7.67 -10.89
N GLY A 17 -2.89 -8.06 -11.78
CA GLY A 17 -3.86 -9.14 -11.55
C GLY A 17 -5.23 -8.64 -11.10
N ALA A 18 -5.38 -7.38 -10.70
CA ALA A 18 -6.69 -6.83 -10.34
C ALA A 18 -7.47 -6.35 -11.57
N TYR A 19 -8.77 -6.62 -11.59
CA TYR A 19 -9.65 -6.21 -12.69
C TYR A 19 -9.86 -4.67 -12.77
N ASN A 20 -9.73 -3.99 -11.63
CA ASN A 20 -9.87 -2.53 -11.46
C ASN A 20 -8.55 -1.80 -11.75
N SER A 21 -7.43 -2.51 -11.87
CA SER A 21 -6.16 -1.95 -12.30
C SER A 21 -6.20 -1.56 -13.77
N LEU A 22 -5.72 -0.36 -14.07
CA LEU A 22 -5.47 0.13 -15.42
C LEU A 22 -4.32 -0.63 -16.09
N LEU A 23 -3.41 -1.23 -15.31
CA LEU A 23 -2.21 -1.90 -15.81
C LEU A 23 -2.39 -3.42 -15.98
N THR A 24 -3.52 -3.97 -15.56
CA THR A 24 -3.95 -5.36 -15.81
C THR A 24 -4.85 -5.42 -17.02
N TYR A 25 -4.67 -6.36 -17.95
CA TYR A 25 -5.60 -6.50 -19.08
C TYR A 25 -6.87 -7.24 -18.66
N ILE A 26 -8.04 -6.72 -19.06
CA ILE A 26 -9.34 -7.38 -18.92
C ILE A 26 -9.97 -7.56 -20.31
N GLU A 27 -10.67 -8.68 -20.53
CA GLU A 27 -11.45 -8.86 -21.76
C GLU A 27 -12.70 -7.96 -21.70
N GLU A 28 -13.03 -7.30 -22.82
CA GLU A 28 -14.30 -6.61 -22.95
C GLU A 28 -15.44 -7.62 -23.12
N PHE A 29 -16.57 -7.36 -22.46
CA PHE A 29 -17.76 -8.22 -22.58
C PHE A 29 -18.72 -7.67 -23.64
N PRO A 30 -19.40 -8.53 -24.41
CA PRO A 30 -20.50 -8.11 -25.26
C PRO A 30 -21.64 -7.51 -24.42
N ASP A 31 -22.35 -6.53 -24.97
CA ASP A 31 -23.57 -5.97 -24.39
C ASP A 31 -24.80 -6.66 -25.03
N PRO A 32 -25.67 -7.38 -24.29
CA PRO A 32 -25.69 -7.54 -22.84
C PRO A 32 -24.70 -8.58 -22.30
N VAL A 33 -24.15 -8.31 -21.12
CA VAL A 33 -23.18 -9.18 -20.43
C VAL A 33 -23.86 -10.46 -19.95
N LYS A 34 -23.42 -11.63 -20.47
CA LYS A 34 -23.86 -12.93 -19.96
C LYS A 34 -23.11 -13.28 -18.67
N ASP A 35 -23.77 -14.01 -17.76
CA ASP A 35 -23.18 -14.45 -16.48
C ASP A 35 -21.87 -15.24 -16.65
N SER A 36 -21.75 -16.03 -17.72
CA SER A 36 -20.55 -16.81 -18.06
C SER A 36 -19.37 -15.97 -18.54
N ASP A 37 -19.64 -14.78 -19.05
CA ASP A 37 -18.63 -13.90 -19.65
C ASP A 37 -18.10 -12.92 -18.60
N ARG A 38 -18.68 -12.87 -17.39
CA ARG A 38 -18.35 -11.86 -16.39
C ARG A 38 -16.91 -12.04 -15.86
N PHE A 39 -16.15 -10.96 -15.93
CA PHE A 39 -15.03 -10.66 -15.04
C PHE A 39 -13.76 -11.49 -15.23
N LYS A 40 -13.25 -11.53 -16.46
CA LYS A 40 -12.02 -12.25 -16.77
C LYS A 40 -10.84 -11.31 -16.98
N VAL A 41 -10.00 -11.19 -15.95
CA VAL A 41 -8.60 -10.82 -16.14
C VAL A 41 -8.02 -11.80 -17.15
N ASN A 42 -7.39 -11.28 -18.20
CA ASN A 42 -6.62 -12.13 -19.10
C ASN A 42 -5.14 -11.84 -18.89
N PRO A 43 -4.48 -12.58 -17.99
CA PRO A 43 -3.11 -12.27 -17.58
C PRO A 43 -2.08 -12.66 -18.65
N GLN A 44 -2.50 -13.25 -19.79
CA GLN A 44 -1.64 -13.53 -20.94
C GLN A 44 -1.52 -12.33 -21.89
N LYS A 45 -2.48 -11.40 -21.84
CA LYS A 45 -2.48 -10.17 -22.64
C LYS A 45 -1.93 -8.99 -21.84
N THR A 46 -1.44 -8.00 -22.56
CA THR A 46 -0.82 -6.81 -21.99
C THR A 46 -1.79 -5.65 -22.04
N SER A 47 -1.99 -4.95 -20.92
CA SER A 47 -2.75 -3.69 -20.90
C SER A 47 -2.09 -2.65 -21.82
N PRO A 48 -2.85 -1.98 -22.71
CA PRO A 48 -2.38 -0.82 -23.46
C PRO A 48 -1.76 0.26 -22.57
N ALA A 49 -2.34 0.55 -21.40
CA ALA A 49 -1.78 1.52 -20.47
C ALA A 49 -0.44 1.06 -19.88
N LEU A 50 -0.30 -0.22 -19.52
CA LEU A 50 0.98 -0.79 -19.06
C LEU A 50 2.07 -0.67 -20.13
N ALA A 51 1.74 -0.98 -21.38
CA ALA A 51 2.67 -0.89 -22.50
C ALA A 51 3.15 0.56 -22.72
N GLU A 52 2.21 1.51 -22.77
CA GLU A 52 2.56 2.91 -23.00
C GLU A 52 3.28 3.55 -21.81
N LEU A 53 2.95 3.15 -20.58
CA LEU A 53 3.64 3.62 -19.38
C LEU A 53 5.12 3.24 -19.43
N LEU A 54 5.41 1.95 -19.66
CA LEU A 54 6.79 1.47 -19.73
C LEU A 54 7.54 2.04 -20.93
N ASN A 55 6.86 2.29 -22.06
CA ASN A 55 7.47 2.99 -23.20
C ASN A 55 7.84 4.44 -22.86
N CYS A 56 7.01 5.14 -22.09
CA CYS A 56 7.32 6.48 -21.59
C CYS A 56 8.47 6.46 -20.59
N LEU A 57 8.49 5.51 -19.65
CA LEU A 57 9.59 5.36 -18.69
C LEU A 57 10.93 5.05 -19.38
N LYS A 58 10.93 4.17 -20.39
CA LYS A 58 12.12 3.93 -21.23
C LYS A 58 12.59 5.20 -21.92
N HIS A 59 11.67 6.00 -22.45
CA HIS A 59 12.01 7.28 -23.09
C HIS A 59 12.63 8.26 -22.08
N ILE A 60 12.01 8.44 -20.91
CA ILE A 60 12.52 9.29 -19.83
C ILE A 60 13.94 8.85 -19.42
N VAL A 61 14.13 7.56 -19.12
CA VAL A 61 15.43 7.02 -18.71
C VAL A 61 16.46 7.18 -19.81
N HIS A 62 16.11 6.91 -21.07
CA HIS A 62 17.04 7.11 -22.17
C HIS A 62 17.45 8.59 -22.33
N SER A 63 16.49 9.51 -22.25
CA SER A 63 16.74 10.94 -22.37
C SER A 63 17.60 11.50 -21.22
N VAL A 64 17.34 11.06 -19.98
CA VAL A 64 18.04 11.58 -18.80
C VAL A 64 19.35 10.83 -18.55
N ASN A 65 19.35 9.50 -18.57
CA ASN A 65 20.52 8.70 -18.24
C ASN A 65 21.43 8.44 -19.45
N GLY A 66 20.88 8.40 -20.67
CA GLY A 66 21.64 8.02 -21.87
C GLY A 66 22.25 6.63 -21.72
N SER A 67 23.58 6.55 -21.75
CA SER A 67 24.34 5.29 -21.59
C SER A 67 24.83 5.01 -20.16
N SER A 68 24.45 5.83 -19.17
CA SER A 68 24.79 5.64 -17.76
C SER A 68 24.20 4.36 -17.17
N LYS A 69 24.55 4.05 -15.91
CA LYS A 69 24.05 2.87 -15.20
C LYS A 69 22.50 2.85 -15.24
N PRO A 70 21.88 1.71 -15.57
CA PRO A 70 20.44 1.56 -15.51
C PRO A 70 19.88 1.82 -14.10
N PRO A 71 18.82 2.62 -13.95
CA PRO A 71 18.18 2.82 -12.65
C PRO A 71 17.49 1.56 -12.15
N GLN A 72 17.37 1.44 -10.83
CA GLN A 72 16.69 0.34 -10.14
C GLN A 72 15.23 0.68 -9.87
N PHE A 73 14.32 -0.27 -10.10
CA PHE A 73 12.94 -0.15 -9.65
C PHE A 73 12.85 -0.36 -8.14
N ILE A 74 12.08 0.53 -7.50
CA ILE A 74 11.55 0.37 -6.15
C ILE A 74 10.04 0.19 -6.31
N LEU A 75 9.57 -1.01 -6.03
CA LEU A 75 8.17 -1.39 -6.04
C LEU A 75 7.62 -1.16 -4.62
N LEU A 76 6.95 -0.03 -4.40
CA LEU A 76 6.56 0.50 -3.08
C LEU A 76 5.15 0.02 -2.65
N GLY A 77 4.95 -1.28 -2.73
CA GLY A 77 3.76 -1.96 -2.21
C GLY A 77 2.55 -1.90 -3.14
N ASP A 78 1.62 -2.82 -2.90
CA ASP A 78 0.39 -3.03 -3.66
C ASP A 78 0.63 -3.13 -5.18
N VAL A 79 1.72 -3.82 -5.52
CA VAL A 79 2.12 -4.06 -6.90
C VAL A 79 1.47 -5.33 -7.43
N LEU A 80 1.33 -6.37 -6.61
CA LEU A 80 0.56 -7.56 -6.96
C LEU A 80 -0.77 -7.57 -6.22
N GLU A 81 -1.86 -7.87 -6.93
CA GLU A 81 -3.15 -8.07 -6.28
C GLU A 81 -3.23 -9.49 -5.70
N LEU A 82 -2.82 -9.64 -4.44
CA LEU A 82 -2.88 -10.92 -3.74
C LEU A 82 -4.09 -11.00 -2.79
N ALA A 83 -4.61 -9.85 -2.35
CA ALA A 83 -5.71 -9.72 -1.39
C ALA A 83 -7.02 -10.29 -1.91
N LEU A 84 -7.41 -9.88 -3.11
CA LEU A 84 -8.69 -10.20 -3.73
C LEU A 84 -8.53 -11.02 -5.02
N GLY A 85 -7.31 -11.11 -5.54
CA GLY A 85 -6.96 -11.79 -6.78
C GLY A 85 -6.22 -13.12 -6.59
N ASP A 86 -6.18 -13.91 -7.67
CA ASP A 86 -5.44 -15.16 -7.71
C ASP A 86 -3.95 -14.94 -7.99
N ILE A 87 -3.10 -15.67 -7.25
CA ILE A 87 -1.64 -15.54 -7.35
C ILE A 87 -1.10 -15.80 -8.76
N ASN A 88 -1.71 -16.73 -9.50
CA ASN A 88 -1.30 -17.04 -10.87
C ASN A 88 -1.60 -15.88 -11.82
N GLU A 89 -2.76 -15.22 -11.68
CA GLU A 89 -3.12 -14.09 -12.54
C GLU A 89 -2.24 -12.88 -12.27
N ALA A 90 -1.99 -12.57 -10.99
CA ALA A 90 -1.07 -11.52 -10.58
C ALA A 90 0.36 -11.78 -11.09
N SER A 91 0.85 -13.02 -10.91
CA SER A 91 2.20 -13.42 -11.36
C SER A 91 2.36 -13.33 -12.88
N MET A 92 1.38 -13.84 -13.64
CA MET A 92 1.40 -13.79 -15.10
C MET A 92 1.25 -12.35 -15.63
N THR A 93 0.47 -11.51 -14.96
CA THR A 93 0.39 -10.08 -15.29
C THR A 93 1.72 -9.38 -15.02
N PHE A 94 2.41 -9.73 -13.93
CA PHE A 94 3.77 -9.23 -13.67
C PHE A 94 4.78 -9.67 -14.73
N GLU A 95 4.64 -10.86 -15.31
CA GLU A 95 5.45 -11.23 -16.48
C GLU A 95 5.26 -10.26 -17.65
N ARG A 96 4.04 -9.74 -17.89
CA ARG A 96 3.79 -8.75 -18.96
C ARG A 96 4.58 -7.46 -18.70
N PHE A 97 4.62 -7.00 -17.45
CA PHE A 97 5.44 -5.85 -17.04
C PHE A 97 6.92 -6.12 -17.38
N LEU A 98 7.45 -7.28 -17.00
CA LEU A 98 8.85 -7.65 -17.23
C LEU A 98 9.19 -7.80 -18.71
N GLU A 99 8.30 -8.39 -19.50
CA GLU A 99 8.49 -8.56 -20.94
C GLU A 99 8.63 -7.21 -21.65
N ILE A 100 7.84 -6.21 -21.27
CA ILE A 100 7.94 -4.87 -21.85
C ILE A 100 9.18 -4.16 -21.30
N ALA A 101 9.37 -4.13 -19.97
CA ALA A 101 10.45 -3.40 -19.33
C ALA A 101 11.83 -3.85 -19.85
N TYR A 102 12.03 -5.16 -20.02
CA TYR A 102 13.29 -5.76 -20.44
C TYR A 102 13.26 -6.28 -21.90
N LYS A 103 12.38 -5.71 -22.74
CA LYS A 103 12.26 -6.10 -24.15
C LYS A 103 13.55 -5.85 -24.96
N GLU A 104 14.31 -4.82 -24.62
CA GLU A 104 15.49 -4.39 -25.39
C GLU A 104 16.69 -5.34 -25.20
N THR A 105 17.64 -5.33 -26.13
CA THR A 105 18.88 -6.14 -26.02
C THR A 105 19.78 -5.61 -24.91
N LYS A 106 19.94 -4.28 -24.82
CA LYS A 106 20.59 -3.62 -23.70
C LYS A 106 19.52 -3.19 -22.69
N HIS A 107 19.61 -3.69 -21.47
CA HIS A 107 18.66 -3.33 -20.43
C HIS A 107 18.76 -1.84 -20.08
N LEU A 108 17.60 -1.16 -20.12
CA LEU A 108 17.45 0.23 -19.69
C LEU A 108 17.17 0.34 -18.18
N PHE A 109 16.84 -0.77 -17.52
CA PHE A 109 16.59 -0.84 -16.08
C PHE A 109 17.51 -1.90 -15.45
N SER A 110 17.81 -1.74 -14.16
CA SER A 110 18.56 -2.72 -13.36
C SER A 110 17.87 -4.10 -13.38
N GLU A 111 18.63 -5.19 -13.37
CA GLU A 111 18.09 -6.55 -13.19
C GLU A 111 17.76 -6.89 -11.72
N SER A 112 18.18 -6.04 -10.78
CA SER A 112 17.82 -6.13 -9.38
C SER A 112 16.65 -5.20 -9.09
N ILE A 113 15.57 -5.74 -8.52
CA ILE A 113 14.37 -4.99 -8.10
C ILE A 113 14.34 -4.94 -6.58
N LEU A 114 14.10 -3.74 -6.04
CA LEU A 114 13.82 -3.56 -4.62
C LEU A 114 12.30 -3.49 -4.42
N TYR A 115 11.78 -4.22 -3.45
CA TYR A 115 10.36 -4.34 -3.17
C TYR A 115 10.09 -3.98 -1.72
N ILE A 116 9.07 -3.16 -1.47
CA ILE A 116 8.59 -2.84 -0.13
C ILE A 116 7.12 -3.24 -0.10
N PRO A 117 6.77 -4.43 0.42
CA PRO A 117 5.39 -4.90 0.42
C PRO A 117 4.42 -3.92 1.07
N GLY A 118 3.23 -3.82 0.47
CA GLY A 118 2.06 -3.13 1.00
C GLY A 118 1.13 -4.11 1.69
N ASN A 119 -0.12 -3.71 1.90
CA ASN A 119 -1.14 -4.57 2.50
C ASN A 119 -1.64 -5.62 1.49
N HIS A 120 -1.86 -5.26 0.22
CA HIS A 120 -2.38 -6.20 -0.79
C HIS A 120 -1.41 -7.32 -1.09
N ASP A 121 -0.10 -7.09 -0.95
CA ASP A 121 0.96 -8.05 -1.25
C ASP A 121 1.87 -8.36 -0.05
N HIS A 122 1.38 -8.10 1.17
CA HIS A 122 2.06 -8.42 2.44
C HIS A 122 2.51 -9.88 2.54
N HIS A 123 1.79 -10.81 1.91
CA HIS A 123 2.16 -12.22 1.88
C HIS A 123 3.55 -12.49 1.27
N LEU A 124 4.06 -11.58 0.42
CA LEU A 124 5.43 -11.65 -0.09
C LEU A 124 6.47 -11.44 1.01
N TRP A 125 6.19 -10.55 1.97
CA TRP A 125 7.02 -10.35 3.16
C TRP A 125 7.01 -11.59 4.05
N GLU A 126 5.82 -12.11 4.35
CA GLU A 126 5.66 -13.28 5.23
C GLU A 126 6.42 -14.50 4.71
N THR A 127 6.25 -14.83 3.43
CA THR A 127 6.96 -15.97 2.82
C THR A 127 8.49 -15.78 2.79
N ALA A 128 8.97 -14.57 2.54
CA ALA A 128 10.40 -14.27 2.58
C ALA A 128 10.96 -14.33 4.02
N ARG A 129 10.24 -13.79 5.00
CA ARG A 129 10.58 -13.84 6.42
C ARG A 129 10.64 -15.28 6.93
N GLU A 130 9.63 -16.09 6.62
CA GLU A 130 9.58 -17.50 7.04
C GLU A 130 10.77 -18.29 6.49
N LYS A 131 11.11 -18.09 5.21
CA LYS A 131 12.31 -18.69 4.62
C LYS A 131 13.59 -18.24 5.33
N GLN A 132 13.75 -16.94 5.57
CA GLN A 132 14.91 -16.42 6.30
C GLN A 132 15.02 -17.07 7.69
N TYR A 133 13.91 -17.21 8.39
CA TYR A 133 13.87 -17.81 9.72
C TYR A 133 14.17 -19.32 9.70
N MET A 134 13.67 -20.04 8.69
CA MET A 134 14.02 -21.44 8.44
C MET A 134 15.53 -21.60 8.20
N GLU A 135 16.13 -20.76 7.35
CA GLU A 135 17.57 -20.78 7.08
C GLU A 135 18.38 -20.43 8.34
N TYR A 136 17.93 -19.48 9.15
CA TYR A 136 18.52 -19.17 10.45
C TYR A 136 18.54 -20.40 11.36
N ILE A 137 17.39 -21.07 11.55
CA ILE A 137 17.27 -22.27 12.40
C ILE A 137 18.18 -23.39 11.89
N ALA A 138 18.20 -23.63 10.58
CA ALA A 138 19.02 -24.68 9.97
C ALA A 138 20.53 -24.48 10.20
N ASN A 139 20.97 -23.24 10.40
CA ASN A 139 22.36 -22.89 10.69
C ASN A 139 22.72 -22.94 12.18
N LEU A 140 21.76 -23.19 13.08
CA LEU A 140 22.02 -23.32 14.51
C LEU A 140 22.59 -24.71 14.84
N LYS A 141 23.45 -24.75 15.85
CA LYS A 141 23.92 -26.04 16.40
C LYS A 141 22.79 -26.70 17.21
N PRO A 142 22.73 -28.04 17.29
CA PRO A 142 21.83 -28.73 18.22
C PRO A 142 21.98 -28.16 19.64
N SER A 143 20.87 -27.99 20.36
CA SER A 143 20.76 -27.37 21.71
C SER A 143 20.98 -25.86 21.82
N GLN A 144 21.29 -25.15 20.73
CA GLN A 144 21.34 -23.69 20.74
C GLN A 144 19.92 -23.10 20.88
N TYR A 145 19.77 -22.04 21.68
CA TYR A 145 18.50 -21.32 21.82
C TYR A 145 18.06 -20.71 20.47
N ILE A 146 16.81 -20.93 20.10
CA ILE A 146 16.20 -20.37 18.89
C ILE A 146 15.52 -19.05 19.27
N ASN A 147 16.04 -17.94 18.76
CA ASN A 147 15.45 -16.61 18.98
C ASN A 147 14.11 -16.47 18.25
N GLN A 148 13.29 -15.50 18.67
CA GLN A 148 12.05 -15.15 17.98
C GLN A 148 12.31 -14.63 16.55
N THR A 149 11.28 -14.74 15.70
CA THR A 149 11.33 -14.24 14.31
C THR A 149 11.39 -12.71 14.22
N TRP A 150 11.83 -12.19 13.07
CA TRP A 150 11.93 -10.75 12.80
C TRP A 150 10.69 -10.22 12.13
N HIS A 151 10.03 -9.23 12.71
CA HIS A 151 8.84 -8.64 12.10
C HIS A 151 9.16 -7.55 11.07
N THR A 152 10.36 -6.97 11.07
CA THR A 152 10.77 -5.95 10.09
C THR A 152 12.19 -6.22 9.59
N THR A 153 12.54 -5.68 8.41
CA THR A 153 13.95 -5.51 8.04
C THR A 153 14.52 -4.26 8.71
N LYS A 154 15.84 -4.09 8.65
CA LYS A 154 16.44 -2.78 8.94
C LYS A 154 15.99 -1.76 7.90
N MET A 155 15.72 -0.52 8.31
CA MET A 155 15.48 0.62 7.42
C MET A 155 16.81 1.22 6.91
N VAL A 156 17.81 1.31 7.77
CA VAL A 156 19.14 1.86 7.47
C VAL A 156 20.09 0.72 7.15
N ASN A 157 20.64 0.71 5.92
CA ASN A 157 21.44 -0.40 5.40
C ASN A 157 20.72 -1.76 5.59
N PRO A 158 19.55 -1.94 4.94
CA PRO A 158 18.71 -3.12 5.09
C PRO A 158 19.49 -4.43 4.88
N ASP A 159 19.25 -5.40 5.75
CA ASP A 159 19.58 -6.81 5.48
C ASP A 159 18.53 -7.34 4.50
N PHE A 160 18.70 -7.00 3.23
CA PHE A 160 17.77 -7.37 2.16
C PHE A 160 17.48 -8.87 2.15
N ILE A 161 16.18 -9.22 2.08
CA ILE A 161 15.74 -10.61 1.99
C ILE A 161 15.28 -10.89 0.56
N GLN A 162 15.74 -11.99 -0.05
CA GLN A 162 15.26 -12.35 -1.38
C GLN A 162 13.79 -12.81 -1.33
N SER A 163 12.96 -12.29 -2.23
CA SER A 163 11.64 -12.85 -2.51
C SER A 163 11.76 -13.98 -3.53
N ASP A 164 11.52 -15.21 -3.11
CA ASP A 164 11.63 -16.38 -4.01
C ASP A 164 10.58 -16.37 -5.11
N LEU A 165 9.34 -15.97 -4.80
CA LEU A 165 8.27 -15.90 -5.79
C LEU A 165 8.62 -14.87 -6.88
N LEU A 166 8.92 -13.62 -6.49
CA LEU A 166 9.26 -12.56 -7.44
C LEU A 166 10.54 -12.88 -8.21
N THR A 167 11.56 -13.42 -7.54
CA THR A 167 12.81 -13.85 -8.19
C THR A 167 12.56 -15.01 -9.17
N GLY A 168 11.67 -15.95 -8.83
CA GLY A 168 11.23 -17.01 -9.72
C GLY A 168 10.52 -16.46 -10.97
N ILE A 169 9.61 -15.51 -10.80
CA ILE A 169 8.89 -14.84 -11.91
C ILE A 169 9.89 -14.09 -12.80
N LEU A 170 10.80 -13.31 -12.22
CA LEU A 170 11.87 -12.61 -12.94
C LEU A 170 12.65 -13.57 -13.83
N ARG A 171 13.12 -14.68 -13.27
CA ARG A 171 13.97 -15.65 -13.96
C ARG A 171 13.22 -16.49 -15.01
N ARG A 172 11.88 -16.45 -15.06
CA ARG A 172 11.12 -17.02 -16.17
C ARG A 172 11.33 -16.25 -17.46
N ASN A 173 11.57 -14.94 -17.39
CA ASN A 173 12.02 -14.16 -18.55
C ASN A 173 13.44 -14.59 -18.95
N LYS A 174 13.63 -14.95 -20.23
CA LYS A 174 14.91 -15.46 -20.75
C LYS A 174 16.08 -14.47 -20.61
N LYS A 175 15.77 -13.17 -20.52
CA LYS A 175 16.77 -12.10 -20.38
C LYS A 175 17.17 -11.82 -18.92
N LEU A 176 16.42 -12.35 -17.95
CA LEU A 176 16.56 -12.03 -16.53
C LEU A 176 17.01 -13.26 -15.71
N LYS A 177 17.80 -14.15 -16.28
CA LYS A 177 18.23 -15.40 -15.60
C LYS A 177 19.04 -15.17 -14.32
N ARG A 178 19.66 -14.00 -14.17
CA ARG A 178 20.42 -13.59 -12.99
C ARG A 178 19.74 -12.49 -12.17
N ALA A 179 18.54 -12.08 -12.58
CA ALA A 179 17.77 -11.08 -11.87
C ALA A 179 17.37 -11.58 -10.48
N GLU A 180 17.14 -10.61 -9.60
CA GLU A 180 16.73 -10.83 -8.22
C GLU A 180 15.71 -9.77 -7.80
N ALA A 181 14.78 -10.17 -6.94
CA ALA A 181 13.90 -9.27 -6.22
C ALA A 181 14.22 -9.37 -4.73
N VAL A 182 14.57 -8.24 -4.12
CA VAL A 182 14.89 -8.16 -2.70
C VAL A 182 13.89 -7.29 -1.96
N ILE A 183 13.58 -7.67 -0.72
CA ILE A 183 12.60 -7.01 0.13
C ILE A 183 13.31 -6.19 1.22
N ALA A 184 12.81 -4.97 1.42
CA ALA A 184 12.92 -4.21 2.65
C ALA A 184 11.51 -3.90 3.16
N TYR A 185 11.25 -3.99 4.47
CA TYR A 185 9.90 -3.84 5.01
C TYR A 185 9.88 -3.37 6.47
N PRO A 186 8.96 -2.46 6.87
CA PRO A 186 8.06 -1.68 6.01
C PRO A 186 8.67 -0.33 5.57
N ASN A 187 9.89 -0.03 6.04
CA ASN A 187 10.58 1.25 5.79
C ASN A 187 11.95 1.01 5.13
N LEU A 188 12.34 1.95 4.28
CA LEU A 188 13.68 2.02 3.68
C LEU A 188 14.23 3.45 3.71
N GLU A 189 15.51 3.59 4.09
CA GLU A 189 16.27 4.83 3.89
C GLU A 189 17.12 4.75 2.61
N ILE A 190 17.01 5.77 1.76
CA ILE A 190 18.00 6.06 0.71
C ILE A 190 18.73 7.34 1.09
N SER A 191 20.00 7.20 1.48
CA SER A 191 20.84 8.36 1.80
C SER A 191 21.59 8.87 0.55
N SER A 192 21.73 10.19 0.49
CA SER A 192 22.65 10.88 -0.42
C SER A 192 24.10 10.42 -0.20
N LYS A 193 24.96 10.56 -1.23
CA LYS A 193 26.38 10.18 -1.14
C LYS A 193 27.12 10.80 0.04
N ASN A 194 26.77 12.03 0.42
CA ASN A 194 27.39 12.76 1.53
C ASN A 194 26.68 12.54 2.88
N GLY A 195 25.60 11.74 2.91
CA GLY A 195 24.82 11.42 4.10
C GLY A 195 24.03 12.58 4.70
N LYS A 196 23.93 13.74 4.04
CA LYS A 196 23.25 14.93 4.57
C LYS A 196 21.74 14.94 4.31
N ARG A 197 21.32 14.36 3.19
CA ARG A 197 19.92 14.19 2.80
C ARG A 197 19.54 12.72 2.77
N SER A 198 18.31 12.41 3.19
CA SER A 198 17.73 11.07 3.08
C SER A 198 16.33 11.09 2.45
N VAL A 199 15.99 10.03 1.72
CA VAL A 199 14.61 9.72 1.35
C VAL A 199 14.16 8.54 2.21
N PHE A 200 13.05 8.69 2.91
CA PHE A 200 12.37 7.59 3.61
C PHE A 200 11.21 7.11 2.76
N LEU A 201 11.17 5.79 2.53
CA LEU A 201 10.13 5.14 1.74
C LEU A 201 9.36 4.17 2.62
N THR A 202 8.03 4.22 2.54
CA THR A 202 7.11 3.26 3.14
C THR A 202 5.91 3.07 2.23
N HIS A 203 5.25 1.91 2.21
CA HIS A 203 4.00 1.80 1.46
C HIS A 203 2.93 2.74 2.02
N GLY A 204 2.84 2.85 3.34
CA GLY A 204 1.94 3.80 4.02
C GLY A 204 0.68 3.19 4.64
N HIS A 205 0.44 1.88 4.54
CA HIS A 205 -0.73 1.24 5.16
C HIS A 205 -0.82 1.47 6.68
N PHE A 206 0.31 1.58 7.40
CA PHE A 206 0.30 1.93 8.83
C PHE A 206 -0.14 3.37 9.14
N LEU A 207 -0.39 4.21 8.12
CA LEU A 207 -1.00 5.54 8.31
C LEU A 207 -2.52 5.46 8.47
N GLU A 208 -3.14 4.30 8.23
CA GLU A 208 -4.57 4.09 8.43
C GLU A 208 -4.83 3.14 9.62
N ASN A 209 -5.83 3.47 10.45
CA ASN A 209 -6.05 2.76 11.71
C ASN A 209 -6.51 1.31 11.51
N ILE A 210 -7.06 0.98 10.34
CA ILE A 210 -7.52 -0.38 10.05
C ILE A 210 -6.36 -1.38 10.04
N TYR A 211 -5.16 -0.94 9.64
CA TYR A 211 -3.95 -1.78 9.64
C TYR A 211 -3.28 -1.88 10.99
N SER A 212 -3.68 -1.05 11.96
CA SER A 212 -3.26 -1.14 13.37
C SER A 212 -4.40 -1.60 14.30
N LEU A 213 -5.40 -2.29 13.74
CA LEU A 213 -6.60 -2.71 14.48
C LEU A 213 -6.28 -3.65 15.64
N MET A 214 -5.44 -4.66 15.45
CA MET A 214 -5.13 -5.65 16.50
C MET A 214 -4.37 -5.00 17.65
N SER A 215 -3.43 -4.13 17.28
CA SER A 215 -2.77 -3.18 18.15
C SER A 215 -3.77 -2.39 19.02
N THR A 216 -4.77 -1.78 18.38
CA THR A 216 -5.82 -1.01 19.06
C THR A 216 -6.67 -1.90 19.98
N MET A 217 -7.06 -3.08 19.51
CA MET A 217 -7.84 -4.06 20.28
C MET A 217 -7.08 -4.55 21.53
N GLN A 218 -5.78 -4.85 21.41
CA GLN A 218 -4.94 -5.23 22.55
C GLN A 218 -4.99 -4.15 23.63
N ARG A 219 -4.78 -2.88 23.28
CA ARG A 219 -4.77 -1.78 24.26
C ARG A 219 -6.14 -1.47 24.87
N ILE A 220 -7.24 -1.79 24.18
CA ILE A 220 -8.60 -1.68 24.73
C ILE A 220 -8.92 -2.85 25.67
N LEU A 221 -8.66 -4.07 25.21
CA LEU A 221 -9.12 -5.29 25.89
C LEU A 221 -8.17 -5.74 27.00
N LEU A 222 -6.88 -5.49 26.81
CA LEU A 222 -5.78 -5.98 27.64
C LEU A 222 -4.77 -4.85 27.92
N PRO A 223 -5.20 -3.71 28.50
CA PRO A 223 -4.37 -2.52 28.68
C PRO A 223 -3.14 -2.74 29.57
N ASP A 224 -3.16 -3.79 30.38
CA ASP A 224 -2.11 -4.09 31.36
C ASP A 224 -1.02 -5.04 30.79
N ILE A 225 -1.14 -5.52 29.54
CA ILE A 225 -0.13 -6.39 28.89
C ILE A 225 1.14 -5.63 28.49
N ASP A 226 1.00 -4.35 28.15
CA ASP A 226 2.14 -3.48 27.81
C ASP A 226 2.80 -2.85 29.06
N GLU A 227 2.34 -3.17 30.27
CA GLU A 227 2.97 -2.68 31.50
C GLU A 227 4.32 -3.38 31.72
N ASP A 228 5.37 -2.58 31.91
CA ASP A 228 6.72 -3.05 32.27
C ASP A 228 6.62 -4.00 33.49
N PRO A 229 7.05 -5.27 33.38
CA PRO A 229 6.98 -6.21 34.50
C PRO A 229 7.77 -5.75 35.74
N ASP A 230 8.76 -4.86 35.55
CA ASP A 230 9.56 -4.24 36.61
C ASP A 230 9.02 -2.86 37.06
N GLY A 231 7.94 -2.37 36.43
CA GLY A 231 7.24 -1.15 36.81
C GLY A 231 6.39 -1.30 38.09
N PRO A 232 6.04 -0.20 38.77
CA PRO A 232 5.19 -0.26 39.95
C PRO A 232 3.81 -0.80 39.59
N LYS A 233 3.53 -2.06 40.00
CA LYS A 233 2.23 -2.72 39.80
C LYS A 233 1.10 -1.87 40.34
N ARG A 234 0.26 -1.35 39.45
CA ARG A 234 -0.93 -0.58 39.85
C ARG A 234 -1.96 -1.53 40.44
N ASN A 235 -2.08 -1.53 41.76
CA ASN A 235 -3.12 -2.27 42.46
C ASN A 235 -4.48 -1.57 42.22
N ARG A 236 -5.14 -1.87 41.10
CA ARG A 236 -6.44 -1.29 40.74
C ARG A 236 -7.56 -1.99 41.50
N SER A 237 -8.36 -1.22 42.24
CA SER A 237 -9.59 -1.74 42.86
C SER A 237 -10.61 -2.18 41.79
N VAL A 238 -11.51 -3.11 42.15
CA VAL A 238 -12.61 -3.54 41.27
C VAL A 238 -13.46 -2.35 40.81
N TRP A 239 -13.67 -1.36 41.67
CA TRP A 239 -14.35 -0.11 41.35
C TRP A 239 -13.62 0.74 40.32
N SER A 240 -12.28 0.77 40.34
CA SER A 240 -11.48 1.44 39.29
C SER A 240 -11.68 0.78 37.94
N LYS A 241 -11.71 -0.56 37.88
CA LYS A 241 -11.94 -1.31 36.65
C LYS A 241 -13.37 -1.12 36.13
N MET A 242 -14.37 -1.09 37.01
CA MET A 242 -15.77 -0.82 36.62
C MET A 242 -15.96 0.62 36.10
N ASN A 243 -15.23 1.59 36.65
CA ASN A 243 -15.30 2.99 36.22
C ASN A 243 -14.65 3.24 34.83
N ASP A 244 -13.89 2.28 34.28
CA ASP A 244 -13.41 2.34 32.90
C ASP A 244 -14.50 1.99 31.87
N TYR A 245 -15.60 1.36 32.30
CA TYR A 245 -16.79 1.11 31.47
C TYR A 245 -17.83 2.23 31.54
N ASN A 246 -17.51 3.37 32.19
CA ASN A 246 -18.41 4.52 32.25
C ASN A 246 -18.53 5.19 30.86
N PRO A 247 -19.71 5.16 30.21
CA PRO A 247 -19.90 5.69 28.86
C PRO A 247 -19.79 7.23 28.78
N PHE A 248 -19.74 7.93 29.92
CA PHE A 248 -19.58 9.39 30.00
C PHE A 248 -18.13 9.83 30.27
N LYS A 249 -17.20 8.87 30.45
CA LYS A 249 -15.77 9.17 30.61
C LYS A 249 -15.20 9.45 29.22
N ARG A 250 -14.45 10.55 29.08
CA ARG A 250 -13.74 10.88 27.83
C ARG A 250 -12.84 9.68 27.49
N ALA A 251 -13.05 9.09 26.31
CA ALA A 251 -12.29 7.92 25.88
C ALA A 251 -10.79 8.24 26.03
N LYS A 252 -10.07 7.39 26.76
CA LYS A 252 -8.62 7.51 26.89
C LYS A 252 -8.04 7.40 25.48
N GLU A 253 -7.21 8.35 25.08
CA GLU A 253 -6.56 8.32 23.78
C GLU A 253 -5.73 7.03 23.69
N ILE A 254 -6.11 6.13 22.78
CA ILE A 254 -5.42 4.85 22.61
C ILE A 254 -4.21 5.16 21.74
N THR A 255 -3.04 5.30 22.39
CA THR A 255 -1.80 5.57 21.68
C THR A 255 -1.40 4.35 20.85
N THR A 256 -1.24 4.54 19.54
CA THR A 256 -0.59 3.56 18.65
C THR A 256 0.85 3.31 19.11
N PRO A 257 1.42 2.10 18.93
CA PRO A 257 2.79 1.82 19.33
C PRO A 257 3.73 2.67 18.49
N LYS A 258 4.70 3.29 19.16
CA LYS A 258 5.73 4.10 18.49
C LYS A 258 6.74 3.25 17.71
N SER A 259 6.87 1.96 18.06
CA SER A 259 7.81 1.07 17.40
C SER A 259 7.13 0.38 16.22
N ILE A 260 7.66 0.58 15.03
CA ILE A 260 7.19 -0.10 13.82
C ILE A 260 7.31 -1.63 13.94
N TYR A 261 8.30 -2.12 14.68
CA TYR A 261 8.45 -3.56 14.94
C TYR A 261 7.29 -4.09 15.77
N VAL A 262 6.83 -3.32 16.77
CA VAL A 262 5.67 -3.71 17.60
C VAL A 262 4.38 -3.61 16.79
N LEU A 263 4.21 -2.54 16.00
CA LEU A 263 3.08 -2.41 15.07
C LEU A 263 2.98 -3.62 14.15
N GLU A 264 4.05 -3.98 13.45
CA GLU A 264 4.02 -5.14 12.57
C GLU A 264 3.81 -6.45 13.35
N ARG A 265 4.51 -6.67 14.47
CA ARG A 265 4.35 -7.88 15.29
C ARG A 265 2.90 -8.09 15.76
N GLU A 266 2.21 -7.03 16.13
CA GLU A 266 0.83 -7.10 16.63
C GLU A 266 -0.19 -7.26 15.50
N ASN A 267 0.11 -6.79 14.28
CA ASN A 267 -0.87 -6.70 13.19
C ASN A 267 -0.57 -7.59 11.99
N PHE A 268 0.61 -8.21 11.87
CA PHE A 268 1.01 -8.95 10.66
C PHE A 268 -0.02 -10.01 10.25
N ALA A 269 -0.55 -10.79 11.19
CA ALA A 269 -1.52 -11.84 10.88
C ALA A 269 -2.88 -11.27 10.44
N TRP A 270 -3.26 -10.10 10.95
CA TRP A 270 -4.44 -9.37 10.48
C TRP A 270 -4.23 -8.86 9.05
N ILE A 271 -3.06 -8.29 8.77
CA ILE A 271 -2.69 -7.78 7.44
C ILE A 271 -2.60 -8.93 6.42
N ASP A 272 -1.75 -9.92 6.67
CA ASP A 272 -1.52 -11.06 5.77
C ASP A 272 -2.81 -11.82 5.47
N PHE A 273 -3.59 -12.16 6.50
CA PHE A 273 -4.82 -12.92 6.30
C PHE A 273 -5.87 -12.09 5.58
N PHE A 274 -6.30 -10.96 6.15
CA PHE A 274 -7.46 -10.23 5.64
C PHE A 274 -7.16 -9.42 4.38
N TRP A 275 -5.96 -8.87 4.29
CA TRP A 275 -5.59 -7.89 3.29
C TRP A 275 -4.61 -8.41 2.26
N SER A 276 -4.11 -9.66 2.37
CA SER A 276 -3.19 -10.23 1.37
C SER A 276 -3.52 -11.64 0.88
N THR A 277 -4.36 -12.41 1.60
CA THR A 277 -4.63 -13.82 1.23
C THR A 277 -6.11 -14.21 1.21
N LEU A 278 -7.00 -13.43 1.85
CA LEU A 278 -8.41 -13.77 2.04
C LEU A 278 -9.16 -14.12 0.76
N GLY A 279 -8.91 -13.39 -0.33
CA GLY A 279 -9.52 -13.59 -1.64
C GLY A 279 -9.30 -14.99 -2.23
N ARG A 280 -8.26 -15.69 -1.78
CA ARG A 280 -7.90 -17.04 -2.24
C ARG A 280 -8.65 -18.16 -1.52
N SER A 281 -9.55 -17.82 -0.59
CA SER A 281 -10.33 -18.79 0.20
C SER A 281 -11.47 -19.45 -0.60
N GLY A 282 -11.23 -19.75 -1.88
CA GLY A 282 -12.22 -20.29 -2.81
C GLY A 282 -13.47 -19.43 -2.91
N LYS A 283 -14.65 -20.05 -2.87
CA LYS A 283 -15.94 -19.34 -2.98
C LYS A 283 -16.16 -18.27 -1.91
N VAL A 284 -15.56 -18.45 -0.72
CA VAL A 284 -15.65 -17.44 0.36
C VAL A 284 -14.88 -16.19 -0.04
N GLY A 285 -13.68 -16.35 -0.58
CA GLY A 285 -12.86 -15.24 -1.07
C GLY A 285 -13.56 -14.46 -2.20
N THR A 286 -14.15 -15.17 -3.17
CA THR A 286 -14.96 -14.54 -4.23
C THR A 286 -16.12 -13.73 -3.66
N GLY A 287 -16.84 -14.27 -2.68
CA GLY A 287 -17.92 -13.55 -2.00
C GLY A 287 -17.47 -12.31 -1.25
N ILE A 288 -16.27 -12.34 -0.64
CA ILE A 288 -15.69 -11.18 0.04
C ILE A 288 -15.25 -10.11 -0.95
N GLY A 289 -14.70 -10.47 -2.12
CA GLY A 289 -14.44 -9.52 -3.20
C GLY A 289 -15.70 -8.78 -3.68
N LEU A 290 -16.82 -9.48 -3.80
CA LEU A 290 -18.11 -8.84 -4.11
C LEU A 290 -18.59 -7.91 -2.98
N ILE A 291 -18.43 -8.33 -1.71
CA ILE A 291 -18.72 -7.49 -0.55
C ILE A 291 -17.88 -6.21 -0.57
N TYR A 292 -16.59 -6.34 -0.88
CA TYR A 292 -15.66 -5.23 -1.03
C TYR A 292 -16.14 -4.25 -2.10
N ASP A 293 -16.65 -4.74 -3.23
CA ASP A 293 -17.21 -3.90 -4.30
C ASP A 293 -18.50 -3.20 -3.91
N MET A 294 -19.38 -3.91 -3.20
CA MET A 294 -20.60 -3.33 -2.64
C MET A 294 -20.33 -2.19 -1.64
N LEU A 295 -19.13 -2.06 -1.07
CA LEU A 295 -18.78 -0.97 -0.14
C LEU A 295 -18.96 0.44 -0.72
N GLN A 296 -19.07 0.59 -2.04
CA GLN A 296 -19.33 1.89 -2.70
C GLN A 296 -20.81 2.30 -2.64
N ASP A 297 -21.73 1.36 -2.41
CA ASP A 297 -23.16 1.62 -2.38
C ASP A 297 -23.71 1.42 -0.96
N THR A 298 -24.04 2.55 -0.32
CA THR A 298 -24.59 2.57 1.05
C THR A 298 -25.86 1.72 1.22
N LYS A 299 -26.66 1.53 0.16
CA LYS A 299 -27.85 0.66 0.19
C LYS A 299 -27.44 -0.81 0.14
N ALA A 300 -26.46 -1.17 -0.70
CA ALA A 300 -25.93 -2.53 -0.77
C ALA A 300 -25.30 -2.96 0.56
N VAL A 301 -24.47 -2.09 1.17
CA VAL A 301 -23.90 -2.30 2.50
C VAL A 301 -24.98 -2.48 3.57
N GLY A 302 -26.03 -1.65 3.55
CA GLY A 302 -27.16 -1.79 4.46
C GLY A 302 -27.86 -3.14 4.34
N LYS A 303 -28.07 -3.63 3.12
CA LYS A 303 -28.67 -4.94 2.84
C LYS A 303 -27.80 -6.09 3.36
N LEU A 304 -26.50 -6.03 3.12
CA LEU A 304 -25.55 -7.04 3.62
C LEU A 304 -25.54 -7.08 5.15
N ALA A 305 -25.44 -5.91 5.80
CA ALA A 305 -25.44 -5.82 7.25
C ALA A 305 -26.74 -6.37 7.85
N GLN A 306 -27.89 -6.10 7.23
CA GLN A 306 -29.18 -6.67 7.63
C GLN A 306 -29.22 -8.19 7.52
N ASN A 307 -28.69 -8.76 6.43
CA ASN A 307 -28.65 -10.20 6.22
C ASN A 307 -27.74 -10.91 7.25
N VAL A 308 -26.56 -10.37 7.51
CA VAL A 308 -25.62 -10.89 8.53
C VAL A 308 -26.24 -10.79 9.93
N SER A 309 -26.86 -9.64 10.25
CA SER A 309 -27.55 -9.43 11.53
C SER A 309 -28.69 -10.43 11.73
N ALA A 310 -29.49 -10.67 10.70
CA ALA A 310 -30.59 -11.63 10.73
C ALA A 310 -30.08 -13.06 10.97
N TYR A 311 -28.98 -13.44 10.31
CA TYR A 311 -28.35 -14.75 10.48
C TYR A 311 -27.84 -14.97 11.91
N LEU A 312 -27.05 -14.04 12.44
CA LEU A 312 -26.47 -14.15 13.80
C LEU A 312 -27.56 -14.24 14.88
N LEU A 313 -28.68 -13.55 14.68
CA LEU A 313 -29.79 -13.57 15.62
C LEU A 313 -30.75 -14.75 15.43
N ARG A 314 -30.68 -15.47 14.30
CA ARG A 314 -31.61 -16.58 14.00
C ARG A 314 -31.59 -17.65 15.09
N ASN A 315 -30.39 -18.02 15.55
CA ASN A 315 -30.19 -19.11 16.52
C ASN A 315 -30.08 -18.63 17.97
N LEU A 316 -30.26 -17.34 18.24
CA LEU A 316 -30.12 -16.79 19.58
C LEU A 316 -31.37 -17.11 20.40
N ASN A 317 -31.23 -18.09 21.32
CA ASN A 317 -32.31 -18.52 22.21
C ASN A 317 -32.41 -17.57 23.41
N LEU A 318 -33.21 -16.52 23.28
CA LEU A 318 -33.49 -15.60 24.36
C LEU A 318 -34.56 -16.15 25.33
N PRO A 319 -34.41 -15.96 26.65
CA PRO A 319 -35.47 -16.17 27.65
C PRO A 319 -36.79 -15.48 27.30
N PHE A 320 -37.92 -16.06 27.72
CA PHE A 320 -39.28 -15.61 27.38
C PHE A 320 -39.53 -14.11 27.68
N LEU A 321 -39.06 -13.62 28.83
CA LEU A 321 -39.22 -12.22 29.23
C LEU A 321 -38.52 -11.26 28.26
N LEU A 322 -37.33 -11.63 27.77
CA LEU A 322 -36.55 -10.83 26.82
C LEU A 322 -37.15 -10.89 25.40
N ARG A 323 -37.87 -11.97 25.06
CA ARG A 323 -38.62 -12.07 23.79
C ARG A 323 -39.81 -11.11 23.75
N ILE A 324 -40.58 -11.03 24.84
CA ILE A 324 -41.74 -10.11 24.95
C ILE A 324 -41.31 -8.65 24.88
N LEU A 325 -40.16 -8.31 25.48
CA LEU A 325 -39.61 -6.96 25.47
C LEU A 325 -39.02 -6.53 24.11
N GLY A 326 -39.11 -7.36 23.06
CA GLY A 326 -38.60 -7.01 21.73
C GLY A 326 -37.07 -6.88 21.66
N ILE A 327 -36.33 -7.42 22.63
CA ILE A 327 -34.86 -7.24 22.73
C ILE A 327 -34.13 -7.81 21.53
N LYS A 328 -34.65 -8.89 20.92
CA LYS A 328 -34.10 -9.44 19.68
C LYS A 328 -34.11 -8.42 18.54
N TRP A 329 -35.15 -7.59 18.45
CA TRP A 329 -35.28 -6.53 17.45
C TRP A 329 -34.35 -5.35 17.75
N LEU A 330 -34.19 -4.99 19.03
CA LEU A 330 -33.21 -3.98 19.45
C LEU A 330 -31.77 -4.43 19.15
N LEU A 331 -31.42 -5.68 19.45
CA LEU A 331 -30.11 -6.26 19.10
C LEU A 331 -29.89 -6.30 17.59
N TYR A 332 -30.93 -6.63 16.80
CA TYR A 332 -30.86 -6.58 15.34
C TYR A 332 -30.55 -5.18 14.83
N LYS A 333 -31.26 -4.16 15.31
CA LYS A 333 -31.03 -2.77 14.92
C LYS A 333 -29.64 -2.28 15.36
N GLY A 334 -29.25 -2.60 16.60
CA GLY A 334 -27.93 -2.23 17.14
C GLY A 334 -26.78 -2.89 16.36
N PHE A 335 -26.85 -4.20 16.15
CA PHE A 335 -25.81 -4.94 15.45
C PHE A 335 -25.72 -4.52 13.98
N SER A 336 -26.85 -4.37 13.29
CA SER A 336 -26.87 -3.89 11.91
C SER A 336 -26.29 -2.47 11.80
N TYR A 337 -26.61 -1.58 12.74
CA TYR A 337 -26.09 -0.22 12.75
C TYR A 337 -24.56 -0.19 12.95
N ILE A 338 -24.05 -0.95 13.94
CA ILE A 338 -22.62 -1.05 14.23
C ILE A 338 -21.88 -1.64 13.04
N LEU A 339 -22.37 -2.76 12.48
CA LEU A 339 -21.75 -3.43 11.35
C LEU A 339 -21.71 -2.51 10.12
N THR A 340 -22.81 -1.82 9.80
CA THR A 340 -22.83 -0.82 8.72
C THR A 340 -21.80 0.29 8.95
N LYS A 341 -21.69 0.83 10.17
CA LYS A 341 -20.73 1.89 10.48
C LYS A 341 -19.28 1.45 10.29
N VAL A 342 -18.94 0.25 10.78
CA VAL A 342 -17.58 -0.32 10.62
C VAL A 342 -17.27 -0.54 9.15
N VAL A 343 -18.18 -1.19 8.43
CA VAL A 343 -18.01 -1.56 7.01
C VAL A 343 -17.90 -0.32 6.11
N VAL A 344 -18.70 0.72 6.35
CA VAL A 344 -18.59 1.99 5.62
C VAL A 344 -17.27 2.70 5.92
N LYS A 345 -16.82 2.71 7.18
CA LYS A 345 -15.55 3.35 7.54
C LYS A 345 -14.37 2.67 6.84
N VAL A 346 -14.37 1.34 6.79
CA VAL A 346 -13.35 0.57 6.06
C VAL A 346 -13.37 0.90 4.56
N GLY A 347 -14.54 0.92 3.92
CA GLY A 347 -14.63 1.27 2.50
C GLY A 347 -14.18 2.72 2.19
N GLN A 348 -14.37 3.66 3.11
CA GLN A 348 -13.93 5.05 2.95
C GLN A 348 -12.41 5.22 3.06
N ALA A 349 -11.78 4.44 3.95
CA ALA A 349 -10.34 4.37 4.16
C ALA A 349 -9.65 3.83 2.90
N GLU A 350 -9.93 2.56 2.56
CA GLU A 350 -9.28 1.84 1.45
C GLU A 350 -9.45 2.49 0.07
N ARG A 351 -10.58 3.15 -0.17
CA ARG A 351 -10.91 3.73 -1.49
C ARG A 351 -10.83 5.24 -1.52
N GLY A 352 -10.33 5.86 -0.43
CA GLY A 352 -10.10 7.29 -0.35
C GLY A 352 -11.28 8.16 -0.82
N MET A 353 -12.53 7.84 -0.45
CA MET A 353 -13.79 8.42 -0.98
C MET A 353 -14.03 9.94 -0.70
N SER A 354 -12.97 10.75 -0.68
CA SER A 354 -12.95 12.21 -0.52
C SER A 354 -12.01 12.82 -1.57
N ASN A 355 -12.36 14.00 -2.10
CA ASN A 355 -11.45 14.78 -2.96
C ASN A 355 -10.28 15.40 -2.19
N SER A 356 -10.30 15.36 -0.84
CA SER A 356 -9.13 15.74 -0.06
C SER A 356 -7.97 14.78 -0.33
N VAL A 357 -6.78 15.33 -0.44
CA VAL A 357 -5.55 14.58 -0.73
C VAL A 357 -5.26 13.55 0.37
N LEU A 358 -5.50 13.91 1.63
CA LEU A 358 -5.45 13.00 2.78
C LEU A 358 -6.69 13.18 3.67
N SER A 359 -6.98 12.16 4.48
CA SER A 359 -7.97 12.24 5.56
C SER A 359 -7.34 12.81 6.83
N GLU A 360 -8.15 13.35 7.74
CA GLU A 360 -7.65 13.83 9.05
C GLU A 360 -6.96 12.71 9.85
N GLU A 361 -7.46 11.48 9.71
CA GLU A 361 -6.88 10.28 10.30
C GLU A 361 -5.45 10.03 9.80
N VAL A 362 -5.26 10.05 8.47
CA VAL A 362 -3.94 9.86 7.85
C VAL A 362 -2.97 10.99 8.23
N VAL A 363 -3.43 12.24 8.26
CA VAL A 363 -2.60 13.38 8.69
C VAL A 363 -2.14 13.20 10.14
N HIS A 364 -3.04 12.86 11.06
CA HIS A 364 -2.71 12.64 12.47
C HIS A 364 -1.72 11.48 12.67
N ASN A 365 -1.92 10.37 11.96
CA ASN A 365 -1.04 9.21 12.04
C ASN A 365 0.33 9.50 11.42
N MET A 366 0.38 10.25 10.31
CA MET A 366 1.62 10.66 9.67
C MET A 366 2.45 11.60 10.57
N ASP A 367 1.81 12.51 11.30
CA ASP A 367 2.47 13.33 12.33
C ASP A 367 3.23 12.46 13.33
N SER A 368 2.56 11.44 13.86
CA SER A 368 3.15 10.49 14.82
C SER A 368 4.23 9.63 14.17
N TYR A 369 4.01 9.21 12.93
CA TYR A 369 4.94 8.37 12.17
C TYR A 369 6.28 9.08 11.92
N LEU A 370 6.21 10.35 11.49
CA LEU A 370 7.38 11.18 11.21
C LEU A 370 8.08 11.66 12.49
N ALA A 371 7.33 11.98 13.55
CA ALA A 371 7.89 12.49 14.81
C ALA A 371 8.48 11.37 15.70
N GLU A 372 7.91 10.17 15.63
CA GLU A 372 8.20 9.11 16.59
C GLU A 372 8.63 7.82 15.89
N THR A 373 7.79 7.25 15.01
CA THR A 373 8.02 5.91 14.46
C THR A 373 9.31 5.79 13.66
N LEU A 374 9.52 6.68 12.69
CA LEU A 374 10.75 6.69 11.88
C LEU A 374 11.99 7.00 12.74
N PRO A 375 12.03 8.06 13.58
CA PRO A 375 13.18 8.31 14.45
C PRO A 375 13.51 7.16 15.41
N VAL A 376 12.50 6.50 15.99
CA VAL A 376 12.69 5.37 16.91
C VAL A 376 13.36 4.20 16.19
N GLN A 377 12.87 3.80 15.02
CA GLN A 377 13.50 2.74 14.22
C GLN A 377 14.92 3.14 13.83
N TRP A 378 15.08 4.34 13.27
CA TRP A 378 16.37 4.83 12.80
C TRP A 378 17.43 4.83 13.91
N LYS A 379 17.08 5.34 15.10
CA LYS A 379 17.98 5.40 16.25
C LYS A 379 18.37 4.01 16.74
N ALA A 380 17.42 3.07 16.79
CA ALA A 380 17.70 1.70 17.20
C ALA A 380 18.73 1.01 16.28
N GLU A 381 18.65 1.27 14.97
CA GLU A 381 19.51 0.65 13.96
C GLU A 381 20.88 1.35 13.82
N THR A 382 20.96 2.63 14.17
CA THR A 382 22.17 3.46 14.00
C THR A 382 22.90 3.77 15.30
N GLN A 383 22.45 3.26 16.45
CA GLN A 383 23.04 3.49 17.77
C GLN A 383 24.55 3.21 17.87
N ARG A 384 25.07 2.31 17.02
CA ARG A 384 26.51 1.97 16.96
C ARG A 384 27.30 2.80 15.95
N THR A 385 26.66 3.78 15.31
CA THR A 385 27.24 4.65 14.29
C THR A 385 27.33 6.07 14.81
N LYS A 386 28.15 6.91 14.15
CA LYS A 386 28.24 8.35 14.43
C LYS A 386 27.20 9.17 13.66
N ARG A 387 26.25 8.53 12.98
CA ARG A 387 25.22 9.24 12.22
C ARG A 387 24.22 9.86 13.21
N GLU A 388 23.69 11.02 12.85
CA GLU A 388 22.52 11.61 13.48
C GLU A 388 21.31 11.46 12.56
N PHE A 389 20.10 11.48 13.13
CA PHE A 389 18.88 11.42 12.33
C PHE A 389 18.87 12.60 11.34
N PRO A 390 18.63 12.36 10.04
CA PRO A 390 18.80 13.39 9.03
C PRO A 390 17.84 14.57 9.26
N ASN A 391 18.39 15.78 9.25
CA ASN A 391 17.58 16.99 9.30
C ASN A 391 16.95 17.31 7.95
N ASP A 392 17.61 17.01 6.83
CA ASP A 392 17.06 17.17 5.48
C ASP A 392 16.55 15.81 5.00
N TYR A 393 15.22 15.65 4.90
CA TYR A 393 14.65 14.42 4.39
C TYR A 393 13.32 14.61 3.66
N THR A 394 13.04 13.66 2.78
CA THR A 394 11.80 13.52 2.01
C THR A 394 11.09 12.22 2.42
N LEU A 395 9.77 12.27 2.61
CA LEU A 395 8.93 11.07 2.74
C LEU A 395 8.30 10.72 1.38
N ILE A 396 8.40 9.45 1.00
CA ILE A 396 7.67 8.87 -0.13
C ILE A 396 6.75 7.76 0.39
N PHE A 397 5.48 7.80 0.01
CA PHE A 397 4.52 6.72 0.31
C PHE A 397 3.49 6.50 -0.80
N GLY A 398 2.76 5.38 -0.76
CA GLY A 398 1.68 5.01 -1.67
C GLY A 398 0.33 4.94 -0.95
N HIS A 399 -0.45 3.87 -1.22
CA HIS A 399 -1.65 3.44 -0.49
C HIS A 399 -2.91 4.28 -0.70
N THR A 400 -2.80 5.61 -0.73
CA THR A 400 -3.99 6.50 -0.78
C THR A 400 -4.57 6.72 -2.17
N HIS A 401 -3.90 6.19 -3.20
CA HIS A 401 -4.24 6.33 -4.61
C HIS A 401 -4.28 7.78 -5.16
N LYS A 402 -3.74 8.76 -4.42
CA LYS A 402 -3.77 10.19 -4.76
C LYS A 402 -2.36 10.73 -4.97
N PRO A 403 -1.93 11.00 -6.22
CA PRO A 403 -0.56 11.41 -6.48
C PRO A 403 -0.39 12.90 -6.15
N PHE A 404 0.62 13.23 -5.34
CA PHE A 404 0.95 14.62 -5.02
C PHE A 404 2.42 14.80 -4.64
N ALA A 405 2.88 16.06 -4.65
CA ALA A 405 4.19 16.49 -4.18
C ALA A 405 4.00 17.82 -3.44
N VAL A 406 4.18 17.82 -2.12
CA VAL A 406 3.89 18.99 -1.27
C VAL A 406 4.89 19.09 -0.12
N GLN A 407 4.85 20.19 0.63
CA GLN A 407 5.53 20.27 1.91
C GLN A 407 4.60 19.89 3.05
N THR A 408 5.17 19.46 4.17
CA THR A 408 4.41 18.98 5.33
C THR A 408 3.41 20.01 5.86
N GLN A 409 3.73 21.32 5.83
CA GLN A 409 2.80 22.36 6.25
C GLN A 409 1.54 22.47 5.36
N ASP A 410 1.63 22.11 4.07
CA ASP A 410 0.49 22.15 3.15
C ASP A 410 -0.50 21.00 3.42
N LEU A 411 -0.05 19.98 4.14
CA LEU A 411 -0.87 18.86 4.64
C LEU A 411 -1.42 19.10 6.05
N GLY A 412 -1.07 20.22 6.68
CA GLY A 412 -1.44 20.50 8.07
C GLY A 412 -0.66 19.70 9.12
N LEU A 413 0.49 19.13 8.75
CA LEU A 413 1.38 18.43 9.70
C LEU A 413 2.10 19.40 10.63
N LYS A 414 2.39 18.96 11.85
CA LYS A 414 3.12 19.74 12.87
C LYS A 414 4.60 19.88 12.53
N ILE A 415 5.20 18.86 11.91
CA ILE A 415 6.58 18.94 11.43
C ILE A 415 6.58 19.82 10.18
N SER A 416 7.38 20.89 10.16
CA SER A 416 7.45 21.82 9.02
C SER A 416 8.66 21.58 8.13
N GLY A 417 8.55 21.94 6.86
CA GLY A 417 9.68 22.04 5.94
C GLY A 417 10.27 20.70 5.49
N LYS A 418 9.50 19.61 5.56
CA LYS A 418 9.84 18.35 4.88
C LYS A 418 9.03 18.23 3.62
N GLU A 419 9.57 17.51 2.65
CA GLU A 419 8.89 17.20 1.41
C GLU A 419 8.16 15.86 1.55
N VAL A 420 6.94 15.79 1.04
CA VAL A 420 6.11 14.58 1.06
C VAL A 420 5.61 14.32 -0.35
N PHE A 421 5.85 13.12 -0.84
CA PHE A 421 5.36 12.63 -2.11
C PHE A 421 4.45 11.42 -1.90
N ASN A 422 3.32 11.41 -2.59
CA ASN A 422 2.52 10.20 -2.75
C ASN A 422 2.57 9.75 -4.22
N THR A 423 2.83 8.47 -4.44
CA THR A 423 2.90 7.83 -5.77
C THR A 423 1.54 7.66 -6.43
N GLY A 424 0.44 7.80 -5.68
CA GLY A 424 -0.91 7.57 -6.19
C GLY A 424 -1.22 6.10 -6.41
N GLY A 425 -2.18 5.80 -7.29
CA GLY A 425 -2.64 4.47 -7.62
C GLY A 425 -3.08 4.35 -9.08
N TRP A 426 -3.01 3.13 -9.60
CA TRP A 426 -3.32 2.82 -10.99
C TRP A 426 -4.59 2.01 -11.12
N VAL A 427 -5.55 2.30 -10.24
CA VAL A 427 -6.81 1.57 -10.10
C VAL A 427 -7.98 2.54 -10.23
N VAL A 428 -9.12 2.01 -10.69
CA VAL A 428 -10.40 2.72 -10.64
C VAL A 428 -11.29 1.98 -9.67
N ASP A 429 -11.42 2.55 -8.47
CA ASP A 429 -12.13 1.92 -7.33
C ASP A 429 -13.49 2.54 -7.06
N THR A 430 -13.87 3.58 -7.78
CA THR A 430 -15.13 4.30 -7.59
C THR A 430 -15.90 4.44 -8.88
N VAL A 431 -17.23 4.25 -8.82
CA VAL A 431 -18.12 4.53 -9.96
C VAL A 431 -18.12 6.00 -10.33
N GLN A 432 -18.11 6.87 -9.33
CA GLN A 432 -18.00 8.30 -9.54
C GLN A 432 -16.53 8.68 -9.69
N PRO A 433 -16.16 9.50 -10.69
CA PRO A 433 -14.80 9.95 -10.84
C PRO A 433 -14.32 10.73 -9.62
N MET A 434 -13.10 10.46 -9.18
CA MET A 434 -12.46 11.15 -8.07
C MET A 434 -11.30 11.97 -8.61
N SER A 435 -11.46 13.30 -8.63
CA SER A 435 -10.52 14.20 -9.32
C SER A 435 -9.07 14.09 -8.83
N SER A 436 -8.88 13.67 -7.58
CA SER A 436 -7.57 13.48 -6.94
C SER A 436 -6.97 12.09 -7.15
N HIS A 437 -7.75 11.07 -7.57
CA HIS A 437 -7.20 9.73 -7.80
C HIS A 437 -6.38 9.70 -9.08
N GLY A 438 -5.27 8.97 -9.08
CA GLY A 438 -4.41 8.84 -10.23
C GLY A 438 -3.05 8.28 -9.91
N GLY A 439 -2.18 8.11 -10.90
CA GLY A 439 -0.87 7.48 -10.74
C GLY A 439 0.27 8.43 -11.04
N ALA A 440 1.34 8.29 -10.26
CA ALA A 440 2.63 8.93 -10.47
C ALA A 440 3.78 7.90 -10.39
N VAL A 441 4.89 8.26 -11.02
CA VAL A 441 6.16 7.55 -10.89
C VAL A 441 7.18 8.54 -10.36
N LEU A 442 7.91 8.20 -9.30
CA LEU A 442 8.92 9.09 -8.73
C LEU A 442 10.32 8.69 -9.20
N PHE A 443 11.18 9.69 -9.38
CA PHE A 443 12.58 9.50 -9.72
C PHE A 443 13.45 10.03 -8.59
N ILE A 444 14.43 9.23 -8.17
CA ILE A 444 15.42 9.60 -7.15
C ILE A 444 16.81 9.54 -7.78
N ASP A 445 17.60 10.59 -7.59
CA ASP A 445 19.01 10.61 -8.04
C ASP A 445 19.98 10.10 -6.97
N GLU A 446 21.28 10.24 -7.24
CA GLU A 446 22.34 9.78 -6.34
C GLU A 446 22.55 10.65 -5.09
N ASP A 447 22.04 11.88 -5.11
CA ASP A 447 22.10 12.84 -4.01
C ASP A 447 20.77 12.95 -3.27
N ALA A 448 19.89 11.95 -3.46
CA ALA A 448 18.58 11.87 -2.81
C ALA A 448 17.64 13.05 -3.17
N ASN A 449 17.81 13.67 -4.35
CA ASN A 449 16.79 14.58 -4.90
C ASN A 449 15.63 13.75 -5.48
N VAL A 450 14.40 14.21 -5.24
CA VAL A 450 13.18 13.53 -5.68
C VAL A 450 12.41 14.42 -6.64
N ALA A 451 11.92 13.84 -7.74
CA ALA A 451 10.97 14.49 -8.63
C ALA A 451 9.86 13.52 -9.02
N SER A 452 8.63 14.02 -9.10
CA SER A 452 7.47 13.25 -9.47
C SER A 452 7.15 13.40 -10.95
N PHE A 453 6.85 12.30 -11.62
CA PHE A 453 6.16 12.26 -12.90
C PHE A 453 4.71 11.89 -12.61
N LYS A 454 3.87 12.90 -12.38
CA LYS A 454 2.42 12.73 -12.25
C LYS A 454 1.88 12.39 -13.63
N VAL A 455 1.46 11.14 -13.82
CA VAL A 455 1.06 10.64 -15.15
C VAL A 455 -0.36 11.05 -15.46
N TYR A 456 -1.26 10.88 -14.49
CA TYR A 456 -2.65 11.27 -14.62
C TYR A 456 -3.28 11.49 -13.24
N THR A 457 -4.39 12.20 -13.25
CA THR A 457 -5.46 12.09 -12.27
C THR A 457 -6.77 11.87 -13.02
N GLU A 458 -7.81 11.33 -12.40
CA GLU A 458 -9.11 11.20 -13.08
C GLU A 458 -9.74 12.57 -13.42
N GLY A 459 -9.32 13.64 -12.73
CA GLY A 459 -9.68 15.02 -13.08
C GLY A 459 -8.87 15.60 -14.24
N GLU A 460 -7.63 15.15 -14.42
CA GLU A 460 -6.71 15.64 -15.44
C GLU A 460 -5.80 14.50 -15.94
N ILE A 461 -6.11 13.94 -17.12
CA ILE A 461 -5.30 12.90 -17.77
C ILE A 461 -4.19 13.57 -18.60
N LYS A 462 -3.28 14.25 -17.91
CA LYS A 462 -2.16 14.96 -18.51
C LYS A 462 -0.88 14.72 -17.72
N PRO A 463 0.16 14.13 -18.34
CA PRO A 463 1.44 13.94 -17.68
C PRO A 463 2.13 15.28 -17.38
N ASN A 464 2.73 15.39 -16.19
CA ASN A 464 3.53 16.53 -15.79
C ASN A 464 4.64 16.12 -14.80
N PHE A 465 5.74 16.87 -14.78
CA PHE A 465 6.75 16.76 -13.72
C PHE A 465 6.41 17.71 -12.57
N LEU A 466 6.54 17.22 -11.34
CA LEU A 466 6.22 17.97 -10.13
C LEU A 466 7.32 17.84 -9.07
N VAL A 467 7.49 18.92 -8.34
CA VAL A 467 8.14 19.03 -7.02
C VAL A 467 7.21 19.90 -6.16
N PRO A 468 7.39 19.94 -4.82
CA PRO A 468 6.58 20.82 -3.99
C PRO A 468 6.62 22.28 -4.46
N ASP A 469 5.51 22.99 -4.30
CA ASP A 469 5.37 24.35 -4.81
C ASP A 469 6.50 25.29 -4.33
N GLY A 470 7.02 26.08 -5.26
CA GLY A 470 8.15 26.99 -5.01
C GLY A 470 9.51 26.32 -4.80
N LYS A 471 9.62 25.00 -5.01
CA LYS A 471 10.89 24.27 -4.96
C LYS A 471 11.41 23.96 -6.37
N THR A 472 12.71 23.71 -6.44
CA THR A 472 13.40 23.09 -7.57
C THR A 472 14.50 22.20 -7.00
N ASN A 473 14.93 21.21 -7.77
CA ASN A 473 16.10 20.42 -7.47
C ASN A 473 16.74 19.87 -8.76
N PRO A 474 18.01 19.40 -8.71
CA PRO A 474 18.71 18.92 -9.89
C PRO A 474 18.02 17.78 -10.66
N MET A 475 17.26 16.91 -9.98
CA MET A 475 16.53 15.82 -10.63
C MET A 475 15.34 16.37 -11.44
N TYR A 476 14.58 17.30 -10.85
CA TYR A 476 13.48 17.98 -11.55
C TYR A 476 13.97 18.77 -12.77
N GLU A 477 15.05 19.54 -12.60
CA GLU A 477 15.68 20.30 -13.69
C GLU A 477 16.14 19.37 -14.82
N ALA A 478 16.79 18.24 -14.48
CA ALA A 478 17.21 17.27 -15.48
C ALA A 478 16.03 16.63 -16.24
N LEU A 479 14.88 16.41 -15.59
CA LEU A 479 13.69 15.89 -16.27
C LEU A 479 13.12 16.93 -17.24
N VAL A 480 12.88 18.15 -16.78
CA VAL A 480 12.30 19.24 -17.58
C VAL A 480 13.19 19.60 -18.76
N GLU A 481 14.51 19.63 -18.58
CA GLU A 481 15.45 19.98 -19.65
C GLU A 481 15.57 18.90 -20.74
N ASN A 482 15.47 17.61 -20.38
CA ASN A 482 15.84 16.51 -21.27
C ASN A 482 14.63 15.70 -21.77
N VAL A 483 13.43 15.90 -21.21
CA VAL A 483 12.22 15.15 -21.61
C VAL A 483 11.16 16.09 -22.19
N ASP A 484 10.85 15.90 -23.48
CA ASP A 484 9.76 16.58 -24.16
C ASP A 484 8.42 15.86 -23.92
N LEU A 485 7.60 16.40 -23.02
CA LEU A 485 6.26 15.86 -22.74
C LEU A 485 5.26 16.05 -23.91
N GLN A 486 5.60 16.82 -24.96
CA GLN A 486 4.81 16.89 -26.20
C GLN A 486 5.10 15.71 -27.15
N ASN A 487 6.09 14.87 -26.83
CA ASN A 487 6.35 13.66 -27.60
C ASN A 487 5.10 12.77 -27.68
N LYS A 488 4.80 12.25 -28.88
CA LYS A 488 3.62 11.41 -29.15
C LYS A 488 3.44 10.22 -28.19
N LYS A 489 4.51 9.74 -27.54
CA LYS A 489 4.44 8.67 -26.53
C LYS A 489 3.58 9.06 -25.33
N PHE A 490 3.73 10.28 -24.82
CA PHE A 490 2.95 10.76 -23.68
C PHE A 490 1.47 10.98 -24.05
N GLY A 491 1.21 11.41 -25.28
CA GLY A 491 -0.15 11.45 -25.83
C GLY A 491 -0.78 10.06 -25.96
N ALA A 492 -0.02 9.06 -26.41
CA ALA A 492 -0.48 7.66 -26.49
C ALA A 492 -0.80 7.09 -25.10
N LEU A 493 0.03 7.38 -24.09
CA LEU A 493 -0.22 7.01 -22.69
C LEU A 493 -1.50 7.65 -22.15
N SER A 494 -1.70 8.94 -22.39
CA SER A 494 -2.90 9.64 -21.93
C SER A 494 -4.16 9.04 -22.54
N LYS A 495 -4.12 8.75 -23.86
CA LYS A 495 -5.22 8.12 -24.57
C LYS A 495 -5.52 6.70 -24.09
N SER A 496 -4.49 5.89 -23.81
CA SER A 496 -4.71 4.54 -23.30
C SER A 496 -5.28 4.56 -21.89
N LEU A 497 -4.81 5.44 -21.01
CA LEU A 497 -5.38 5.61 -19.66
C LEU A 497 -6.85 6.02 -19.68
N GLU A 498 -7.22 7.00 -20.53
CA GLU A 498 -8.61 7.43 -20.69
C GLU A 498 -9.53 6.25 -21.07
N GLU A 499 -9.07 5.41 -22.01
CA GLU A 499 -9.81 4.24 -22.45
C GLU A 499 -9.90 3.15 -21.37
N GLU A 500 -8.79 2.83 -20.70
CA GLU A 500 -8.81 1.85 -19.61
C GLU A 500 -9.73 2.32 -18.46
N ILE A 501 -9.69 3.61 -18.08
CA ILE A 501 -10.58 4.18 -17.06
C ILE A 501 -12.04 4.01 -17.46
N ARG A 502 -12.38 4.31 -18.72
CA ARG A 502 -13.73 4.16 -19.26
C ARG A 502 -14.22 2.72 -19.14
N ILE A 503 -13.37 1.75 -19.48
CA ILE A 503 -13.66 0.33 -19.41
C ILE A 503 -13.87 -0.10 -17.94
N ARG A 504 -12.98 0.26 -17.01
CA ARG A 504 -13.09 -0.14 -15.58
C ARG A 504 -14.33 0.43 -14.93
N ARG A 505 -14.67 1.69 -15.24
CA ARG A 505 -15.87 2.31 -14.68
C ARG A 505 -17.16 1.64 -15.18
N ARG A 506 -17.19 1.22 -16.45
CA ARG A 506 -18.30 0.41 -16.98
C ARG A 506 -18.41 -0.91 -16.23
N TYR A 507 -17.27 -1.56 -16.02
CA TYR A 507 -17.16 -2.83 -15.32
C TYR A 507 -17.64 -2.76 -13.86
N LEU A 508 -17.17 -1.77 -13.09
CA LEU A 508 -17.60 -1.52 -11.71
C LEU A 508 -19.11 -1.30 -11.58
N LYS A 509 -19.72 -0.57 -12.53
CA LYS A 509 -21.18 -0.35 -12.54
C LYS A 509 -21.97 -1.65 -12.71
N VAL A 510 -21.41 -2.66 -13.36
CA VAL A 510 -22.03 -3.98 -13.48
C VAL A 510 -21.88 -4.73 -12.16
N ARG A 511 -20.69 -4.73 -11.55
CA ARG A 511 -20.40 -5.43 -10.28
C ARG A 511 -21.24 -4.96 -9.11
N ILE A 512 -21.46 -3.65 -8.96
CA ILE A 512 -22.24 -3.12 -7.84
C ILE A 512 -23.73 -3.49 -7.93
N LYS A 513 -24.23 -3.90 -9.11
CA LYS A 513 -25.62 -4.34 -9.28
C LYS A 513 -25.85 -5.81 -8.96
N GLU A 514 -24.78 -6.58 -8.74
CA GLU A 514 -24.85 -7.97 -8.25
C GLU A 514 -25.23 -8.00 -6.76
#